data_AF-A0A7V9ZKK5-F1
#
_entry.id   AF-A0A7V9ZKK5-F1
#
_cell.length_a   1.000
_cell.length_b   1.000
_cell.length_c   1.000
_cell.angle_alpha   90.00
_cell.angle_beta   90.00
_cell.angle_gamma   90.00
#
_symmetry.space_group_name_H-M   'P 1'
#
loop_
_entity.id
_entity.type
_entity.pdbx_description
1 polymer ?
#
loop_
_entity_poly.entity_id
_entity_poly.type
_entity_poly.pdbx_seq_one_letter_code
_entity_poly.pdbx_strand_id
1 'polypeptide(L)'
;MRFAVILYIFLAFSSAGFADFCCPSGKEDLLRDLITVEEINRRLNDRYPVFYNHLLQGGYISMPSCRMGQSGEIGFGYASVPPYRLWNLRCQLLDRLELSGNYRIFNGVDDPVLTVHGFGDFADKGANLKLALIHPEESDYKLPGFAIGLEDFMGTRAFKAGYIVLTKVFIDQRLEISLGYGRKRINGWFGGLHWMPFRESKNYYLRNLAFTAEYDATPYRNCDIEPHPKGRTKRSPINAGLKYRLWDSIDCSLSYIRGEKWAFTLSGYYNFGSSEGLLPKLDDPFPYRAPVNIEPLGPLRPEVVLVQDLVYAFREQGFEILESWLSFNKHGEKVLRLRVSNDIYRYECNVRERLNHLVAFLMPSNLAEIIIAIDCEGMLIQEYHYSLPYVRAYANKEIGDYELKVLSPLTEATFPDEVTDWRLFKRNSQLFCPDLLPKTYGYFGSSTGKFKYAAGAQVLATGHLSESLYYSAILGYLP
;
A
#
# COMPACT_ATOMS: atom_id res chain seq x y z
N MET A 1 46.30 -7.85 -25.33
CA MET A 1 45.54 -9.10 -25.10
C MET A 1 45.14 -9.10 -23.62
N ARG A 2 43.92 -8.80 -23.16
CA ARG A 2 42.58 -8.60 -23.73
C ARG A 2 41.93 -7.43 -22.96
N PHE A 3 41.62 -6.32 -23.63
CA PHE A 3 40.77 -5.21 -23.16
C PHE A 3 40.45 -4.32 -24.38
N ALA A 4 39.71 -4.86 -25.34
CA ALA A 4 39.31 -4.12 -26.56
C ALA A 4 38.20 -4.82 -27.36
N VAL A 5 37.11 -5.28 -26.72
CA VAL A 5 35.98 -5.95 -27.44
C VAL A 5 34.59 -5.42 -27.05
N ILE A 6 34.45 -4.46 -26.14
CA ILE A 6 33.12 -3.94 -25.72
C ILE A 6 32.84 -2.51 -26.27
N LEU A 7 33.72 -1.99 -27.12
CA LEU A 7 33.61 -0.63 -27.67
C LEU A 7 33.47 -0.63 -29.20
N TYR A 8 32.55 -1.42 -29.76
CA TYR A 8 32.24 -1.35 -31.20
C TYR A 8 30.78 -1.68 -31.60
N ILE A 9 29.84 -1.77 -30.65
CA ILE A 9 28.39 -1.89 -30.94
C ILE A 9 27.62 -0.58 -30.60
N PHE A 10 28.31 0.48 -30.19
CA PHE A 10 27.68 1.75 -29.80
C PHE A 10 27.69 2.88 -30.85
N LEU A 11 28.16 2.61 -32.07
CA LEU A 11 28.28 3.63 -33.13
C LEU A 11 27.91 3.05 -34.51
N ALA A 12 26.65 2.68 -34.69
CA ALA A 12 26.02 2.55 -36.02
C ALA A 12 24.50 2.38 -35.86
N PHE A 13 23.78 3.48 -35.64
CA PHE A 13 22.41 3.69 -36.14
C PHE A 13 22.06 5.17 -35.90
N SER A 14 22.76 6.04 -36.62
CA SER A 14 22.27 7.37 -36.97
C SER A 14 21.33 7.23 -38.19
N SER A 15 20.22 7.95 -38.14
CA SER A 15 19.29 8.22 -39.24
C SER A 15 18.61 7.01 -39.90
N ALA A 16 17.67 6.38 -39.19
CA ALA A 16 16.44 5.96 -39.85
C ALA A 16 15.50 7.15 -39.78
N GLY A 17 15.32 7.85 -40.91
CA GLY A 17 14.27 8.85 -41.04
C GLY A 17 12.94 8.20 -40.68
N PHE A 18 12.18 8.84 -39.79
CA PHE A 18 10.75 8.57 -39.73
C PHE A 18 10.22 8.86 -41.13
N ALA A 19 9.76 7.81 -41.81
CA ALA A 19 8.96 7.99 -42.99
C ALA A 19 7.73 8.79 -42.55
N ASP A 20 7.62 10.03 -43.02
CA ASP A 20 6.40 10.80 -42.93
C ASP A 20 5.31 10.03 -43.69
N PHE A 21 4.55 9.24 -42.94
CA PHE A 21 3.26 8.75 -43.41
C PHE A 21 2.31 9.95 -43.43
N CYS A 22 2.36 10.71 -44.53
CA CYS A 22 1.27 11.59 -44.92
C CYS A 22 0.05 10.73 -45.24
N CYS A 23 -0.82 10.52 -44.25
CA CYS A 23 -2.19 10.11 -44.48
C CYS A 23 -3.11 11.34 -44.25
N PRO A 24 -4.09 11.57 -45.12
CA PRO A 24 -4.82 12.83 -45.18
C PRO A 24 -5.76 13.01 -43.98
N SER A 25 -5.97 14.28 -43.64
CA SER A 25 -6.85 14.79 -42.58
C SER A 25 -8.24 14.15 -42.59
N GLY A 26 -8.72 13.70 -41.42
CA GLY A 26 -10.15 13.43 -41.20
C GLY A 26 -10.52 12.18 -40.40
N LYS A 27 -9.58 11.49 -39.75
CA LYS A 27 -9.90 10.44 -38.77
C LYS A 27 -9.18 10.72 -37.46
N GLU A 28 -9.96 10.85 -36.39
CA GLU A 28 -9.50 10.85 -35.00
C GLU A 28 -8.63 9.60 -34.79
N ASP A 29 -7.33 9.83 -34.64
CA ASP A 29 -6.34 8.77 -34.46
C ASP A 29 -6.34 8.42 -32.97
N LEU A 30 -7.12 7.40 -32.61
CA LEU A 30 -7.29 6.93 -31.23
C LEU A 30 -5.95 6.82 -30.48
N LEU A 31 -4.86 6.44 -31.16
CA LEU A 31 -3.54 6.36 -30.54
C LEU A 31 -2.98 7.74 -30.16
N ARG A 32 -3.17 8.76 -31.00
CA ARG A 32 -2.79 10.14 -30.67
C ARG A 32 -3.65 10.70 -29.55
N ASP A 33 -4.94 10.40 -29.56
CA ASP A 33 -5.85 10.83 -28.51
C ASP A 33 -5.49 10.19 -27.18
N LEU A 34 -5.17 8.88 -27.17
CA LEU A 34 -4.69 8.18 -25.98
C LEU A 34 -3.37 8.74 -25.46
N ILE A 35 -2.40 9.04 -26.33
CA ILE A 35 -1.13 9.69 -25.94
C ILE A 35 -1.40 11.09 -25.36
N THR A 36 -2.32 11.84 -25.95
CA THR A 36 -2.69 13.18 -25.47
C THR A 36 -3.37 13.11 -24.11
N VAL A 37 -4.30 12.18 -23.93
CA VAL A 37 -4.96 11.92 -22.64
C VAL A 37 -3.94 11.47 -21.60
N GLU A 38 -2.99 10.61 -21.95
CA GLU A 38 -1.91 10.19 -21.07
C GLU A 38 -1.02 11.36 -20.65
N GLU A 39 -0.65 12.25 -21.58
CA GLU A 39 0.14 13.43 -21.28
C GLU A 39 -0.60 14.42 -20.38
N ILE A 40 -1.88 14.67 -20.66
CA ILE A 40 -2.75 15.50 -19.81
C ILE A 40 -2.88 14.88 -18.42
N ASN A 41 -3.14 13.57 -18.33
CA ASN A 41 -3.23 12.85 -17.05
C ASN A 41 -1.91 12.93 -16.28
N ARG A 42 -0.76 12.75 -16.94
CA ARG A 42 0.55 12.89 -16.31
C ARG A 42 0.76 14.29 -15.75
N ARG A 43 0.34 15.32 -16.48
CA ARG A 43 0.46 16.72 -16.05
C ARG A 43 -0.48 17.04 -14.88
N LEU A 44 -1.73 16.57 -14.93
CA LEU A 44 -2.72 16.79 -13.86
C LEU A 44 -2.36 16.03 -12.57
N ASN A 45 -1.72 14.86 -12.71
CA ASN A 45 -1.30 14.03 -11.59
C ASN A 45 0.15 14.28 -11.15
N ASP A 46 0.87 15.23 -11.74
CA ASP A 46 2.23 15.53 -11.30
C ASP A 46 2.20 16.16 -9.90
N ARG A 47 2.85 15.50 -8.94
CA ARG A 47 2.91 15.92 -7.54
C ARG A 47 4.34 15.96 -7.05
N TYR A 48 4.72 17.06 -6.40
CA TYR A 48 6.08 17.20 -5.90
C TYR A 48 6.41 16.13 -4.84
N PRO A 49 7.50 15.34 -4.98
CA PRO A 49 7.85 14.31 -4.00
C PRO A 49 8.01 14.88 -2.60
N VAL A 50 7.43 14.20 -1.62
CA VAL A 50 7.56 14.55 -0.21
C VAL A 50 8.78 13.86 0.36
N PHE A 51 9.80 14.62 0.77
CA PHE A 51 11.00 14.06 1.39
C PHE A 51 10.91 14.08 2.91
N TYR A 52 11.61 13.13 3.54
CA TYR A 52 11.62 12.96 4.99
C TYR A 52 12.93 13.41 5.64
N ASN A 53 12.85 13.99 6.84
CA ASN A 53 14.01 14.40 7.64
C ASN A 53 14.61 13.19 8.41
N HIS A 54 15.66 13.42 9.21
CA HIS A 54 16.31 12.34 9.97
C HIS A 54 15.47 11.75 11.11
N LEU A 55 14.30 12.34 11.44
CA LEU A 55 13.28 11.80 12.33
C LEU A 55 12.18 11.06 11.58
N LEU A 56 12.33 10.90 10.25
CA LEU A 56 11.34 10.33 9.35
C LEU A 56 10.00 11.08 9.39
N GLN A 57 10.05 12.41 9.52
CA GLN A 57 8.89 13.29 9.33
C GLN A 57 9.08 14.09 8.05
N GLY A 58 7.99 14.44 7.35
CA GLY A 58 8.09 15.31 6.17
C GLY A 58 8.87 16.59 6.49
N GLY A 59 9.96 16.84 5.77
CA GLY A 59 10.93 17.88 6.12
C GLY A 59 12.24 17.85 5.32
N TYR A 60 13.20 18.66 5.76
CA TYR A 60 14.50 18.83 5.11
C TYR A 60 15.53 17.87 5.71
N ILE A 61 16.50 18.36 6.47
CA ILE A 61 17.55 17.53 7.08
C ILE A 61 17.17 17.26 8.53
N SER A 62 17.03 18.34 9.30
CA SER A 62 16.61 18.35 10.70
C SER A 62 15.27 19.05 10.89
N MET A 63 15.04 20.11 10.13
CA MET A 63 13.88 20.97 10.28
C MET A 63 12.67 20.39 9.54
N PRO A 64 11.48 20.49 10.15
CA PRO A 64 10.25 19.98 9.56
C PRO A 64 9.74 20.87 8.42
N SER A 65 8.89 20.29 7.58
CA SER A 65 8.05 21.02 6.62
C SER A 65 6.58 20.72 6.90
N CYS A 66 5.66 21.43 6.24
CA CYS A 66 4.23 21.13 6.29
C CYS A 66 3.88 19.82 5.55
N ARG A 67 4.76 19.36 4.65
CA ARG A 67 4.49 18.20 3.78
C ARG A 67 4.38 16.93 4.60
N MET A 68 3.55 16.00 4.11
CA MET A 68 3.28 14.70 4.72
C MET A 68 3.11 13.64 3.64
N GLY A 69 3.28 12.37 3.99
CA GLY A 69 2.99 11.25 3.08
C GLY A 69 1.49 11.05 2.86
N GLN A 70 1.12 10.02 2.10
CA GLN A 70 -0.27 9.67 1.87
C GLN A 70 -0.89 8.92 3.06
N SER A 71 -2.20 9.03 3.27
CA SER A 71 -2.90 8.21 4.28
C SER A 71 -2.68 6.72 4.05
N GLY A 72 -2.41 5.98 5.12
CA GLY A 72 -2.07 4.56 5.09
C GLY A 72 -0.58 4.28 4.84
N GLU A 73 0.25 5.31 4.69
CA GLU A 73 1.69 5.14 4.48
C GLU A 73 2.44 4.86 5.79
N ILE A 74 3.20 3.76 5.79
CA ILE A 74 4.09 3.38 6.88
C ILE A 74 5.52 3.52 6.39
N GLY A 75 6.37 4.13 7.20
CA GLY A 75 7.80 4.29 6.93
C GLY A 75 8.67 3.70 8.02
N PHE A 76 9.83 3.18 7.60
CA PHE A 76 10.93 2.83 8.48
C PHE A 76 12.20 3.54 7.99
N GLY A 77 13.06 3.96 8.90
CA GLY A 77 14.29 4.65 8.52
C GLY A 77 15.41 4.49 9.53
N TYR A 78 16.63 4.53 9.02
CA TYR A 78 17.85 4.61 9.80
C TYR A 78 18.55 5.93 9.48
N ALA A 79 19.00 6.65 10.50
CA ALA A 79 19.81 7.85 10.31
C ALA A 79 21.06 7.83 11.20
N SER A 80 22.21 8.13 10.61
CA SER A 80 23.45 8.42 11.33
C SER A 80 23.64 9.93 11.33
N VAL A 81 23.43 10.54 12.50
CA VAL A 81 23.52 11.99 12.71
C VAL A 81 24.43 12.21 13.92
N PRO A 82 25.77 12.27 13.74
CA PRO A 82 26.72 12.25 14.84
C PRO A 82 26.34 13.25 15.96
N PRO A 83 26.40 12.90 17.26
CA PRO A 83 26.82 11.61 17.83
C PRO A 83 25.68 10.57 17.90
N TYR A 84 24.56 10.78 17.24
CA TYR A 84 23.38 9.92 17.33
C TYR A 84 23.30 8.90 16.20
N ARG A 85 22.75 7.73 16.52
CA ARG A 85 22.16 6.79 15.56
C ARG A 85 20.66 6.71 15.85
N LEU A 86 19.83 6.87 14.83
CA LEU A 86 18.38 6.87 14.97
C LEU A 86 17.78 5.72 14.17
N TRP A 87 16.85 5.02 14.79
CA TRP A 87 15.89 4.14 14.12
C TRP A 87 14.52 4.78 14.21
N ASN A 88 13.85 4.92 13.08
CA ASN A 88 12.64 5.70 12.96
C ASN A 88 11.53 4.82 12.40
N LEU A 89 10.35 4.99 12.95
CA LEU A 89 9.10 4.47 12.42
C LEU A 89 8.17 5.65 12.19
N ARG A 90 7.47 5.67 11.07
CA ARG A 90 6.46 6.69 10.76
C ARG A 90 5.18 5.99 10.34
N CYS A 91 4.06 6.56 10.74
CA CYS A 91 2.75 6.17 10.25
C CYS A 91 1.95 7.43 9.91
N GLN A 92 1.47 7.50 8.68
CA GLN A 92 0.50 8.48 8.24
C GLN A 92 -0.91 7.92 8.45
N LEU A 93 -1.45 8.09 9.66
CA LEU A 93 -2.74 7.51 10.04
C LEU A 93 -3.91 8.14 9.28
N LEU A 94 -3.85 9.45 9.08
CA LEU A 94 -4.86 10.24 8.38
C LEU A 94 -4.14 11.22 7.45
N ASP A 95 -4.83 11.76 6.45
CA ASP A 95 -4.23 12.72 5.50
C ASP A 95 -3.61 13.94 6.19
N ARG A 96 -4.15 14.36 7.34
CA ARG A 96 -3.71 15.55 8.08
C ARG A 96 -2.86 15.23 9.32
N LEU A 97 -2.62 13.96 9.64
CA LEU A 97 -2.00 13.52 10.88
C LEU A 97 -0.81 12.59 10.63
N GLU A 98 0.40 13.11 10.81
CA GLU A 98 1.64 12.34 10.73
C GLU A 98 2.16 12.02 12.15
N LEU A 99 2.39 10.74 12.42
CA LEU A 99 3.05 10.27 13.63
C LEU A 99 4.41 9.66 13.29
N SER A 100 5.40 9.90 14.13
CA SER A 100 6.68 9.18 14.06
C SER A 100 7.19 8.82 15.44
N GLY A 101 7.84 7.67 15.55
CA GLY A 101 8.58 7.22 16.72
C GLY A 101 10.05 7.10 16.37
N ASN A 102 10.92 7.60 17.24
CA ASN A 102 12.36 7.54 17.05
C ASN A 102 13.02 6.84 18.24
N TYR A 103 13.91 5.91 17.95
CA TYR A 103 14.82 5.32 18.90
C TYR A 103 16.23 5.85 18.67
N ARG A 104 16.71 6.66 19.60
CA ARG A 104 17.96 7.41 19.49
C ARG A 104 19.03 6.81 20.38
N ILE A 105 20.13 6.38 19.77
CA ILE A 105 21.30 5.82 20.45
C ILE A 105 22.38 6.91 20.55
N PHE A 106 22.94 7.08 21.74
CA PHE A 106 23.93 8.10 22.08
C PHE A 106 25.35 7.51 22.00
N ASN A 107 26.03 7.66 20.86
CA ASN A 107 27.29 6.94 20.64
C ASN A 107 28.38 7.32 21.64
N GLY A 108 28.90 6.34 22.38
CA GLY A 108 29.94 6.52 23.39
C GLY A 108 29.44 7.14 24.69
N VAL A 109 28.15 6.98 25.01
CA VAL A 109 27.57 7.23 26.33
C VAL A 109 27.11 5.90 26.88
N ASP A 110 27.65 5.48 28.02
CA ASP A 110 27.29 4.21 28.64
C ASP A 110 25.84 4.24 29.16
N ASP A 111 25.10 3.18 28.89
CA ASP A 111 23.78 2.91 29.44
C ASP A 111 23.91 2.50 30.92
N PRO A 112 23.26 3.21 31.86
CA PRO A 112 23.47 3.01 33.29
C PRO A 112 23.00 1.64 33.78
N VAL A 113 22.10 0.98 33.04
CA VAL A 113 21.56 -0.34 33.41
C VAL A 113 22.19 -1.44 32.56
N LEU A 114 22.29 -1.22 31.26
CA LEU A 114 22.63 -2.27 30.30
C LEU A 114 24.14 -2.42 30.08
N THR A 115 24.93 -1.34 30.16
CA THR A 115 26.36 -1.41 29.88
C THR A 115 27.11 -2.24 30.93
N VAL A 116 26.66 -2.24 32.18
CA VAL A 116 27.23 -3.10 33.26
C VAL A 116 27.15 -4.59 32.92
N HIS A 117 26.15 -4.98 32.13
CA HIS A 117 25.97 -6.36 31.65
C HIS A 117 26.62 -6.61 30.27
N GLY A 118 27.41 -5.65 29.77
CA GLY A 118 28.08 -5.74 28.46
C GLY A 118 27.24 -5.23 27.28
N PHE A 119 26.15 -4.51 27.52
CA PHE A 119 25.20 -4.11 26.48
C PHE A 119 25.18 -2.61 26.18
N GLY A 120 25.89 -2.23 25.11
CA GLY A 120 25.62 -1.08 24.23
C GLY A 120 25.61 0.34 24.84
N ASP A 121 25.50 1.33 23.96
CA ASP A 121 25.38 2.76 24.29
C ASP A 121 23.98 3.13 24.80
N PHE A 122 23.84 4.15 25.65
CA PHE A 122 22.57 4.72 26.14
C PHE A 122 21.60 5.03 24.98
N ALA A 123 20.31 4.78 25.20
CA ALA A 123 19.30 5.02 24.18
C ALA A 123 18.02 5.64 24.77
N ASP A 124 17.38 6.46 23.97
CA ASP A 124 16.16 7.19 24.31
C ASP A 124 15.06 6.96 23.26
N LYS A 125 13.80 7.07 23.67
CA LYS A 125 12.62 6.92 22.81
C LYS A 125 11.89 8.25 22.76
N GLY A 126 11.62 8.74 21.55
CA GLY A 126 10.78 9.92 21.33
C GLY A 126 9.62 9.59 20.41
N ALA A 127 8.48 10.26 20.63
CA ALA A 127 7.34 10.25 19.73
C ALA A 127 7.05 11.68 19.26
N ASN A 128 6.79 11.84 17.96
CA ASN A 128 6.48 13.12 17.34
C ASN A 128 5.11 13.06 16.67
N LEU A 129 4.48 14.23 16.61
CA LEU A 129 3.16 14.46 16.06
C LEU A 129 3.23 15.69 15.15
N LYS A 130 2.65 15.60 13.96
CA LYS A 130 2.45 16.77 13.09
C LYS A 130 1.02 16.76 12.57
N LEU A 131 0.37 17.91 12.65
CA LEU A 131 -0.98 18.14 12.17
C LEU A 131 -0.93 19.19 11.06
N ALA A 132 -1.30 18.81 9.84
CA ALA A 132 -1.43 19.72 8.70
C ALA A 132 -2.85 20.30 8.67
N LEU A 133 -2.96 21.62 8.83
CA LEU A 133 -4.25 22.30 8.70
C LEU A 133 -4.61 22.57 7.25
N ILE A 134 -3.61 22.77 6.39
CA ILE A 134 -3.78 22.97 4.94
C ILE A 134 -2.59 22.33 4.24
N HIS A 135 -2.83 21.44 3.28
CA HIS A 135 -1.77 20.95 2.39
C HIS A 135 -1.61 21.86 1.16
N PRO A 136 -0.37 22.12 0.70
CA PRO A 136 -0.16 22.80 -0.57
C PRO A 136 -0.90 22.13 -1.75
N GLU A 137 -0.96 20.80 -1.74
CA GLU A 137 -1.59 19.91 -2.71
C GLU A 137 -3.09 20.17 -2.89
N GLU A 138 -3.82 20.51 -1.82
CA GLU A 138 -5.27 20.74 -1.85
C GLU A 138 -5.65 21.92 -2.78
N SER A 139 -4.73 22.87 -2.92
CA SER A 139 -4.90 24.06 -3.76
C SER A 139 -4.21 23.95 -5.12
N ASP A 140 -3.77 22.75 -5.49
CA ASP A 140 -2.90 22.51 -6.65
C ASP A 140 -1.67 23.43 -6.63
N TYR A 141 -1.05 23.53 -5.44
CA TYR A 141 0.11 24.37 -5.15
C TYR A 141 -0.10 25.88 -5.29
N LYS A 142 -1.33 26.39 -5.44
CA LYS A 142 -1.61 27.84 -5.49
C LYS A 142 -1.44 28.53 -4.15
N LEU A 143 -1.82 27.87 -3.06
CA LEU A 143 -1.65 28.37 -1.69
C LEU A 143 -0.50 27.63 -0.98
N PRO A 144 0.15 28.28 -0.01
CA PRO A 144 1.07 27.57 0.87
C PRO A 144 0.29 26.69 1.84
N GLY A 145 0.91 25.59 2.26
CA GLY A 145 0.43 24.74 3.33
C GLY A 145 0.82 25.26 4.70
N PHE A 146 0.09 24.84 5.72
CA PHE A 146 0.34 25.19 7.11
C PHE A 146 0.19 23.97 8.04
N ALA A 147 1.19 23.75 8.89
CA ALA A 147 1.20 22.67 9.87
C ALA A 147 1.71 23.11 11.24
N ILE A 148 1.24 22.40 12.26
CA ILE A 148 1.69 22.51 13.65
C ILE A 148 2.27 21.16 14.04
N GLY A 149 3.44 21.16 14.68
CA GLY A 149 4.06 19.91 15.12
C GLY A 149 4.67 19.98 16.51
N LEU A 150 4.80 18.80 17.09
CA LEU A 150 5.41 18.53 18.40
C LEU A 150 6.41 17.39 18.21
N GLU A 151 7.66 17.62 18.63
CA GLU A 151 8.68 16.56 18.72
C GLU A 151 8.84 16.12 20.18
N ASP A 152 9.05 14.82 20.37
CA ASP A 152 9.29 14.19 21.67
C ASP A 152 8.25 14.61 22.72
N PHE A 153 6.97 14.46 22.36
CA PHE A 153 5.84 14.88 23.21
C PHE A 153 5.56 13.88 24.35
N MET A 154 6.00 12.63 24.21
CA MET A 154 5.76 11.49 25.10
C MET A 154 7.07 10.76 25.38
N GLY A 155 7.25 10.25 26.61
CA GLY A 155 8.48 9.55 27.04
C GLY A 155 9.33 10.39 27.99
N THR A 156 10.65 10.36 27.81
CA THR A 156 11.62 11.14 28.60
C THR A 156 11.59 12.63 28.25
N ARG A 157 11.16 12.97 27.04
CA ARG A 157 11.02 14.35 26.53
C ARG A 157 12.36 15.11 26.50
N ALA A 158 13.47 14.38 26.36
CA ALA A 158 14.82 14.93 26.33
C ALA A 158 15.06 15.88 25.14
N PHE A 159 14.30 15.73 24.05
CA PHE A 159 14.44 16.51 22.82
C PHE A 159 13.14 17.23 22.43
N LYS A 160 12.34 17.62 23.42
CA LYS A 160 11.05 18.27 23.20
C LYS A 160 11.16 19.50 22.29
N ALA A 161 10.35 19.53 21.22
CA ALA A 161 10.17 20.69 20.35
C ALA A 161 8.69 20.96 20.09
N GLY A 162 8.34 22.20 19.81
CA GLY A 162 7.05 22.55 19.22
C GLY A 162 7.25 23.59 18.15
N TYR A 163 6.54 23.48 17.02
CA TYR A 163 6.72 24.36 15.89
C TYR A 163 5.43 24.60 15.11
N ILE A 164 5.43 25.72 14.39
CA ILE A 164 4.52 25.97 13.27
C ILE A 164 5.36 26.14 12.01
N VAL A 165 4.85 25.70 10.88
CA VAL A 165 5.58 25.77 9.60
C VAL A 165 4.63 26.05 8.45
N LEU A 166 5.07 26.93 7.57
CA LEU A 166 4.42 27.25 6.32
C LEU A 166 5.30 26.77 5.16
N THR A 167 4.72 26.02 4.22
CA THR A 167 5.47 25.46 3.08
C THR A 167 4.81 25.84 1.77
N LYS A 168 5.60 26.36 0.84
CA LYS A 168 5.16 26.69 -0.51
C LYS A 168 5.91 25.82 -1.51
N VAL A 169 5.16 25.17 -2.40
CA VAL A 169 5.70 24.44 -3.54
C VAL A 169 5.52 25.29 -4.79
N PHE A 170 6.59 25.43 -5.54
CA PHE A 170 6.69 26.08 -6.82
C PHE A 170 6.96 25.00 -7.86
N ILE A 171 5.89 24.40 -8.39
CA ILE A 171 5.97 23.20 -9.25
C ILE A 171 6.77 23.50 -10.53
N ASP A 172 6.53 24.65 -11.17
CA ASP A 172 7.21 25.05 -12.41
C ASP A 172 8.73 25.26 -12.21
N GLN A 173 9.12 25.77 -11.04
CA GLN A 173 10.53 25.96 -10.67
C GLN A 173 11.14 24.72 -10.01
N ARG A 174 10.35 23.66 -9.80
CA ARG A 174 10.74 22.40 -9.16
C ARG A 174 11.35 22.64 -7.77
N LEU A 175 10.74 23.54 -7.02
CA LEU A 175 11.27 24.08 -5.77
C LEU A 175 10.22 24.03 -4.67
N GLU A 176 10.61 23.54 -3.50
CA GLU A 176 9.82 23.61 -2.28
C GLU A 176 10.59 24.46 -1.27
N ILE A 177 9.88 25.38 -0.59
CA ILE A 177 10.46 26.23 0.45
C ILE A 177 9.55 26.21 1.67
N SER A 178 10.13 26.10 2.86
CA SER A 178 9.41 26.30 4.11
C SER A 178 10.06 27.36 4.99
N LEU A 179 9.19 28.06 5.73
CA LEU A 179 9.55 28.96 6.81
C LEU A 179 8.70 28.60 8.03
N GLY A 180 9.35 28.47 9.18
CA GLY A 180 8.67 28.12 10.41
C GLY A 180 9.25 28.82 11.63
N TYR A 181 8.52 28.71 12.72
CA TYR A 181 8.93 29.23 14.02
C TYR A 181 8.70 28.17 15.09
N GLY A 182 9.72 27.93 15.91
CA GLY A 182 9.70 26.90 16.94
C GLY A 182 9.97 27.41 18.35
N ARG A 183 9.67 26.55 19.33
CA ARG A 183 10.04 26.69 20.73
C ARG A 183 10.75 25.42 21.24
N LYS A 184 11.58 25.58 22.27
CA LYS A 184 12.39 24.54 22.93
C LYS A 184 13.55 24.09 22.04
N ARG A 185 13.56 22.86 21.51
CA ARG A 185 14.70 22.36 20.72
C ARG A 185 14.84 23.04 19.36
N ILE A 186 13.73 23.31 18.66
CA ILE A 186 13.72 24.22 17.51
C ILE A 186 13.46 25.60 18.10
N ASN A 187 14.46 26.47 18.23
CA ASN A 187 14.31 27.73 18.97
C ASN A 187 14.40 28.94 18.03
N GLY A 188 13.24 29.53 17.72
CA GLY A 188 13.13 30.69 16.83
C GLY A 188 12.81 30.31 15.39
N TRP A 189 13.21 31.18 14.46
CA TRP A 189 12.97 31.00 13.03
C TRP A 189 13.83 29.88 12.45
N PHE A 190 13.19 29.00 11.68
CA PHE A 190 13.86 27.97 10.89
C PHE A 190 13.30 27.96 9.47
N GLY A 191 14.04 27.35 8.55
CA GLY A 191 13.55 27.20 7.19
C GLY A 191 14.39 26.22 6.39
N GLY A 192 13.90 25.88 5.21
CA GLY A 192 14.63 25.01 4.30
C GLY A 192 14.02 25.05 2.91
N LEU A 193 14.77 24.49 1.97
CA LEU A 193 14.33 24.31 0.60
C LEU A 193 14.80 22.97 0.03
N HIS A 194 13.99 22.43 -0.87
CA HIS A 194 14.32 21.30 -1.73
C HIS A 194 14.20 21.74 -3.18
N TRP A 195 15.23 21.47 -3.97
CA TRP A 195 15.24 21.80 -5.40
C TRP A 195 15.54 20.56 -6.23
N MET A 196 14.66 20.24 -7.18
CA MET A 196 14.76 19.08 -8.07
C MET A 196 14.94 19.51 -9.53
N PRO A 197 16.13 20.04 -9.91
CA PRO A 197 16.33 20.64 -11.23
C PRO A 197 16.11 19.66 -12.39
N PHE A 198 16.31 18.35 -12.17
CA PHE A 198 16.29 17.34 -13.22
C PHE A 198 15.01 16.51 -13.29
N ARG A 199 13.96 16.88 -12.55
CA ARG A 199 12.68 16.14 -12.47
C ARG A 199 12.11 15.72 -13.83
N GLU A 200 12.20 16.61 -14.82
CA GLU A 200 11.68 16.40 -16.19
C GLU A 200 12.77 16.01 -17.20
N SER A 201 14.00 15.73 -16.74
CA SER A 201 15.11 15.36 -17.62
C SER A 201 14.81 14.05 -18.36
N LYS A 202 15.33 13.89 -19.59
CA LYS A 202 15.25 12.59 -20.31
C LYS A 202 16.05 11.49 -19.60
N ASN A 203 17.06 11.87 -18.81
CA ASN A 203 17.86 10.90 -18.06
C ASN A 203 17.12 10.46 -16.79
N TYR A 204 16.63 9.22 -16.80
CA TYR A 204 15.89 8.62 -15.69
C TYR A 204 16.64 8.69 -14.34
N TYR A 205 17.97 8.48 -14.34
CA TYR A 205 18.79 8.47 -13.13
C TYR A 205 18.89 9.82 -12.42
N LEU A 206 18.59 10.94 -13.09
CA LEU A 206 18.70 12.27 -12.49
C LEU A 206 17.35 12.81 -11.98
N ARG A 207 16.23 12.24 -12.42
CA ARG A 207 14.87 12.76 -12.12
C ARG A 207 14.57 12.84 -10.63
N ASN A 208 15.12 11.90 -9.88
CA ASN A 208 14.83 11.71 -8.47
C ASN A 208 15.86 12.37 -7.53
N LEU A 209 16.76 13.19 -8.09
CA LEU A 209 17.78 13.90 -7.34
C LEU A 209 17.23 15.24 -6.82
N ALA A 210 17.33 15.45 -5.51
CA ALA A 210 16.97 16.70 -4.85
C ALA A 210 18.16 17.29 -4.09
N PHE A 211 18.36 18.60 -4.27
CA PHE A 211 19.30 19.38 -3.48
C PHE A 211 18.54 20.02 -2.32
N THR A 212 19.08 19.88 -1.12
CA THR A 212 18.47 20.38 0.11
C THR A 212 19.36 21.44 0.74
N ALA A 213 18.78 22.56 1.15
CA ALA A 213 19.44 23.52 2.02
C ALA A 213 18.51 23.85 3.19
N GLU A 214 19.07 24.04 4.37
CA GLU A 214 18.31 24.23 5.61
C GLU A 214 19.01 25.23 6.53
N TYR A 215 18.22 26.09 7.16
CA TYR A 215 18.62 26.90 8.30
C TYR A 215 18.11 26.25 9.60
N ASP A 216 19.04 25.71 10.37
CA ASP A 216 18.82 24.95 11.59
C ASP A 216 18.79 25.86 12.83
N ALA A 217 17.63 25.94 13.46
CA ALA A 217 17.39 26.76 14.65
C ALA A 217 17.74 26.07 15.99
N THR A 218 18.33 24.87 15.97
CA THR A 218 18.65 24.14 17.20
C THR A 218 19.84 24.78 17.93
N PRO A 219 19.68 25.13 19.22
CA PRO A 219 20.73 25.74 20.03
C PRO A 219 21.64 24.65 20.64
N TYR A 220 22.45 24.00 19.80
CA TYR A 220 23.27 22.84 20.19
C TYR A 220 24.14 23.07 21.43
N ARG A 221 24.61 24.30 21.71
CA ARG A 221 25.47 24.59 22.86
C ARG A 221 24.78 24.44 24.22
N ASN A 222 23.44 24.46 24.27
CA ASN A 222 22.69 24.37 25.52
C ASN A 222 22.58 22.90 25.97
N CYS A 223 23.10 22.58 27.16
CA CYS A 223 23.11 21.23 27.71
C CYS A 223 21.72 20.68 28.04
N ASP A 224 20.76 21.54 28.35
CA ASP A 224 19.39 21.12 28.70
C ASP A 224 18.57 20.79 27.44
N ILE A 225 18.98 21.30 26.28
CA ILE A 225 18.32 21.08 24.98
C ILE A 225 19.03 19.98 24.18
N GLU A 226 20.37 19.93 24.26
CA GLU A 226 21.19 18.91 23.62
C GLU A 226 22.05 18.20 24.70
N PRO A 227 21.52 17.11 25.29
CA PRO A 227 22.11 16.47 26.47
C PRO A 227 23.49 15.84 26.22
N HIS A 228 23.86 15.55 24.97
CA HIS A 228 25.12 14.86 24.66
C HIS A 228 26.29 15.85 24.50
N PRO A 229 27.44 15.68 25.20
CA PRO A 229 28.62 16.57 25.07
C PRO A 229 29.12 16.78 23.63
N LYS A 230 29.34 15.70 22.87
CA LYS A 230 29.68 15.74 21.44
C LYS A 230 28.56 16.25 20.52
N GLY A 231 27.32 16.30 20.98
CA GLY A 231 26.19 16.87 20.26
C GLY A 231 26.21 18.39 20.20
N ARG A 232 26.99 19.04 21.08
CA ARG A 232 26.90 20.48 21.35
C ARG A 232 27.70 21.39 20.41
N THR A 233 28.44 20.82 19.46
CA THR A 233 29.26 21.61 18.53
C THR A 233 28.43 22.11 17.34
N LYS A 234 28.54 23.41 17.04
CA LYS A 234 27.90 24.06 15.88
C LYS A 234 28.79 25.20 15.38
N ARG A 235 29.26 25.10 14.14
CA ARG A 235 30.02 26.16 13.44
C ARG A 235 29.13 27.04 12.58
N SER A 236 28.14 26.43 11.92
CA SER A 236 27.17 27.12 11.06
C SER A 236 25.76 26.61 11.33
N PRO A 237 24.73 27.48 11.27
CA PRO A 237 23.33 27.07 11.25
C PRO A 237 22.86 26.59 9.87
N ILE A 238 23.66 26.76 8.83
CA ILE A 238 23.29 26.33 7.48
C ILE A 238 23.74 24.89 7.28
N ASN A 239 22.77 24.02 6.96
CA ASN A 239 22.98 22.64 6.58
C ASN A 239 22.68 22.49 5.07
N ALA A 240 23.42 21.62 4.39
CA ALA A 240 23.21 21.32 2.99
C ALA A 240 23.18 19.80 2.78
N GLY A 241 22.42 19.32 1.80
CA GLY A 241 22.27 17.90 1.56
C GLY A 241 21.85 17.55 0.15
N LEU A 242 21.98 16.27 -0.15
CA LEU A 242 21.58 15.64 -1.39
C LEU A 242 20.68 14.47 -1.03
N LYS A 243 19.48 14.44 -1.63
CA LYS A 243 18.52 13.35 -1.47
C LYS A 243 18.28 12.68 -2.82
N TYR A 244 18.10 11.38 -2.78
CA TYR A 244 17.84 10.57 -3.95
C TYR A 244 16.76 9.53 -3.66
N ARG A 245 15.71 9.52 -4.48
CA ARG A 245 14.57 8.60 -4.37
C ARG A 245 14.69 7.44 -5.35
N LEU A 246 14.58 6.24 -4.83
CA LEU A 246 14.63 4.96 -5.54
C LEU A 246 13.25 4.29 -5.49
N TRP A 247 12.75 3.89 -6.66
CA TRP A 247 11.49 3.12 -6.82
C TRP A 247 10.29 3.71 -6.05
N ASP A 248 10.23 5.03 -5.97
CA ASP A 248 9.22 5.83 -5.24
C ASP A 248 9.01 5.45 -3.77
N SER A 249 9.84 4.57 -3.21
CA SER A 249 9.62 3.91 -1.92
C SER A 249 10.85 3.95 -1.01
N ILE A 250 12.05 4.24 -1.55
CA ILE A 250 13.30 4.30 -0.79
C ILE A 250 13.96 5.67 -0.97
N ASP A 251 14.23 6.36 0.12
CA ASP A 251 14.95 7.63 0.15
C ASP A 251 16.34 7.44 0.76
N CYS A 252 17.36 7.89 0.03
CA CYS A 252 18.74 8.01 0.48
C CYS A 252 19.10 9.49 0.63
N SER A 253 19.69 9.89 1.75
CA SER A 253 20.13 11.28 1.99
C SER A 253 21.55 11.32 2.53
N LEU A 254 22.38 12.18 1.93
CA LEU A 254 23.69 12.55 2.44
C LEU A 254 23.68 14.05 2.75
N SER A 255 24.07 14.44 3.96
CA SER A 255 23.95 15.83 4.40
C SER A 255 25.18 16.29 5.17
N TYR A 256 25.61 17.53 4.94
CA TYR A 256 26.63 18.22 5.70
C TYR A 256 25.94 19.14 6.72
N ILE A 257 26.08 18.82 8.00
CA ILE A 257 25.36 19.45 9.10
C ILE A 257 26.30 20.19 10.05
N ARG A 258 25.77 21.24 10.70
CA ARG A 258 26.43 22.04 11.74
C ARG A 258 27.77 22.67 11.29
N GLY A 259 28.02 22.70 9.99
CA GLY A 259 29.24 23.20 9.37
C GLY A 259 30.49 22.32 9.57
N GLU A 260 30.35 21.08 10.05
CA GLU A 260 31.52 20.20 10.27
C GLU A 260 31.27 18.69 10.24
N LYS A 261 30.02 18.21 10.26
CA LYS A 261 29.72 16.77 10.31
C LYS A 261 28.97 16.32 9.07
N TRP A 262 29.19 15.07 8.69
CA TRP A 262 28.36 14.36 7.72
C TRP A 262 27.28 13.58 8.43
N ALA A 263 26.10 13.54 7.84
CA ALA A 263 24.96 12.75 8.25
C ALA A 263 24.44 11.94 7.06
N PHE A 264 23.94 10.75 7.35
CA PHE A 264 23.40 9.83 6.36
C PHE A 264 22.04 9.33 6.83
N THR A 265 21.05 9.30 5.94
CA THR A 265 19.73 8.76 6.20
C THR A 265 19.33 7.80 5.09
N LEU A 266 18.80 6.64 5.47
CA LEU A 266 18.18 5.67 4.59
C LEU A 266 16.78 5.39 5.12
N SER A 267 15.75 5.57 4.30
CA SER A 267 14.37 5.31 4.69
C SER A 267 13.60 4.60 3.61
N GLY A 268 12.77 3.63 3.99
CA GLY A 268 11.82 2.95 3.13
C GLY A 268 10.39 3.24 3.61
N TYR A 269 9.46 3.41 2.70
CA TYR A 269 8.04 3.59 3.02
C TYR A 269 7.15 2.89 2.01
N TYR A 270 5.97 2.47 2.47
CA TYR A 270 5.00 1.71 1.70
C TYR A 270 3.59 2.14 2.10
N ASN A 271 2.71 2.35 1.11
CA ASN A 271 1.32 2.71 1.35
C ASN A 271 0.45 1.47 1.49
N PHE A 272 0.09 1.11 2.73
CA PHE A 272 -0.82 0.00 3.02
C PHE A 272 -2.29 0.35 2.76
N GLY A 273 -2.65 1.63 2.75
CA GLY A 273 -4.01 2.09 2.50
C GLY A 273 -4.44 1.84 1.05
N SER A 274 -3.54 2.06 0.09
CA SER A 274 -3.77 1.81 -1.34
C SER A 274 -3.12 0.52 -1.87
N SER A 275 -2.52 -0.30 -1.00
CA SER A 275 -1.84 -1.53 -1.41
C SER A 275 -2.82 -2.60 -1.92
N GLU A 276 -2.57 -3.08 -3.14
CA GLU A 276 -3.21 -4.27 -3.72
C GLU A 276 -2.56 -5.59 -3.25
N GLY A 277 -1.51 -5.49 -2.43
CA GLY A 277 -0.65 -6.60 -1.98
C GLY A 277 0.83 -6.31 -2.22
N LEU A 278 1.71 -6.95 -1.44
CA LEU A 278 3.16 -6.85 -1.62
C LEU A 278 3.67 -7.70 -2.79
N LEU A 279 2.89 -8.71 -3.18
CA LEU A 279 3.20 -9.62 -4.28
C LEU A 279 2.11 -9.48 -5.34
N PRO A 280 2.47 -9.30 -6.62
CA PRO A 280 1.48 -9.33 -7.69
C PRO A 280 0.82 -10.70 -7.74
N LYS A 281 -0.47 -10.73 -8.05
CA LYS A 281 -1.17 -11.99 -8.34
C LYS A 281 -0.66 -12.52 -9.68
N LEU A 282 0.13 -13.58 -9.62
CA LEU A 282 0.55 -14.32 -10.80
C LEU A 282 -0.66 -15.09 -11.33
N ASP A 283 -0.87 -15.08 -12.64
CA ASP A 283 -1.93 -15.82 -13.34
C ASP A 283 -3.38 -15.46 -12.95
N ASP A 284 -3.69 -14.19 -12.68
CA ASP A 284 -5.09 -13.73 -12.50
C ASP A 284 -5.88 -13.91 -13.82
N PRO A 285 -6.87 -14.81 -13.90
CA PRO A 285 -7.57 -15.11 -15.15
C PRO A 285 -8.44 -13.93 -15.57
N PHE A 286 -8.68 -13.74 -16.87
CA PHE A 286 -9.72 -12.79 -17.30
C PHE A 286 -11.12 -13.25 -16.81
N PRO A 287 -12.08 -12.32 -16.63
CA PRO A 287 -13.46 -12.68 -16.33
C PRO A 287 -14.00 -13.72 -17.32
N TYR A 288 -14.74 -14.70 -16.81
CA TYR A 288 -15.21 -15.85 -17.58
C TYR A 288 -15.98 -15.43 -18.85
N ARG A 289 -15.68 -16.06 -19.99
CA ARG A 289 -16.37 -15.79 -21.27
C ARG A 289 -16.72 -17.06 -22.05
N ALA A 290 -15.97 -18.14 -21.85
CA ALA A 290 -16.15 -19.39 -22.57
C ALA A 290 -15.59 -20.57 -21.74
N PRO A 291 -16.10 -21.78 -21.95
CA PRO A 291 -17.24 -22.14 -22.81
C PRO A 291 -18.59 -21.62 -22.31
N VAL A 292 -19.50 -21.27 -23.23
CA VAL A 292 -20.87 -20.89 -22.88
C VAL A 292 -21.75 -22.14 -22.87
N ASN A 293 -22.42 -22.43 -21.77
CA ASN A 293 -23.37 -23.54 -21.66
C ASN A 293 -24.61 -23.08 -20.89
N ILE A 294 -25.65 -22.70 -21.65
CA ILE A 294 -26.95 -22.26 -21.12
C ILE A 294 -28.06 -23.31 -21.36
N GLU A 295 -27.66 -24.54 -21.68
CA GLU A 295 -28.59 -25.65 -21.96
C GLU A 295 -29.56 -25.82 -20.77
N PRO A 296 -30.88 -25.91 -21.01
CA PRO A 296 -31.87 -26.10 -19.95
C PRO A 296 -31.61 -27.39 -19.16
N LEU A 297 -31.87 -27.34 -17.84
CA LEU A 297 -31.85 -28.51 -16.97
C LEU A 297 -32.82 -29.57 -17.49
N GLY A 298 -32.31 -30.74 -17.81
CA GLY A 298 -33.05 -31.83 -18.44
C GLY A 298 -32.13 -32.97 -18.89
N PRO A 299 -32.55 -33.82 -19.86
CA PRO A 299 -31.77 -34.98 -20.29
C PRO A 299 -30.41 -34.62 -20.90
N LEU A 300 -30.31 -33.47 -21.58
CA LEU A 300 -29.08 -33.00 -22.22
C LEU A 300 -28.08 -32.40 -21.24
N ARG A 301 -28.59 -31.82 -20.14
CA ARG A 301 -27.78 -31.31 -19.03
C ARG A 301 -28.45 -31.66 -17.69
N PRO A 302 -28.23 -32.88 -17.19
CA PRO A 302 -28.69 -33.28 -15.86
C PRO A 302 -28.07 -32.42 -14.77
N GLU A 303 -28.68 -32.41 -13.59
CA GLU A 303 -28.27 -31.59 -12.45
C GLU A 303 -26.82 -31.85 -12.04
N VAL A 304 -26.38 -33.10 -12.10
CA VAL A 304 -25.00 -33.51 -11.79
C VAL A 304 -24.00 -32.89 -12.77
N VAL A 305 -24.34 -32.84 -14.06
CA VAL A 305 -23.48 -32.25 -15.10
C VAL A 305 -23.43 -30.73 -14.94
N LEU A 306 -24.56 -30.08 -14.63
CA LEU A 306 -24.59 -28.65 -14.31
C LEU A 306 -23.64 -28.34 -13.16
N VAL A 307 -23.75 -29.05 -12.03
CA VAL A 307 -22.86 -28.83 -10.88
C VAL A 307 -21.40 -29.00 -11.29
N GLN A 308 -21.07 -30.04 -12.05
CA GLN A 308 -19.70 -30.30 -12.48
C GLN A 308 -19.16 -29.12 -13.29
N ASP A 309 -19.90 -28.64 -14.30
CA ASP A 309 -19.51 -27.47 -15.10
C ASP A 309 -19.24 -26.24 -14.22
N LEU A 310 -20.15 -25.98 -13.26
CA LEU A 310 -20.05 -24.84 -12.36
C LEU A 310 -18.84 -24.95 -11.44
N VAL A 311 -18.58 -26.12 -10.85
CA VAL A 311 -17.44 -26.33 -9.93
C VAL A 311 -16.12 -26.04 -10.64
N TYR A 312 -15.95 -26.49 -11.89
CA TYR A 312 -14.72 -26.21 -12.65
C TYR A 312 -14.60 -24.73 -12.99
N ALA A 313 -15.64 -24.12 -13.55
CA ALA A 313 -15.57 -22.72 -13.98
C ALA A 313 -15.43 -21.73 -12.81
N PHE A 314 -16.12 -21.97 -11.70
CA PHE A 314 -15.96 -21.15 -10.49
C PHE A 314 -14.55 -21.27 -9.92
N ARG A 315 -14.00 -22.49 -9.86
CA ARG A 315 -12.64 -22.73 -9.36
C ARG A 315 -11.58 -22.05 -10.21
N GLU A 316 -11.70 -22.13 -11.54
CA GLU A 316 -10.80 -21.40 -12.45
C GLU A 316 -10.85 -19.89 -12.22
N GLN A 317 -12.00 -19.36 -11.82
CA GLN A 317 -12.16 -17.94 -11.51
C GLN A 317 -11.80 -17.59 -10.06
N GLY A 318 -11.31 -18.53 -9.22
CA GLY A 318 -10.90 -18.25 -7.84
C GLY A 318 -12.01 -18.37 -6.78
N PHE A 319 -13.09 -19.08 -7.12
CA PHE A 319 -14.21 -19.34 -6.23
C PHE A 319 -14.39 -20.84 -6.01
N GLU A 320 -14.70 -21.23 -4.78
CA GLU A 320 -14.96 -22.64 -4.48
C GLU A 320 -16.42 -22.86 -4.09
N ILE A 321 -17.13 -23.69 -4.86
CA ILE A 321 -18.51 -24.08 -4.53
C ILE A 321 -18.46 -25.11 -3.40
N LEU A 322 -19.07 -24.77 -2.27
CA LEU A 322 -19.19 -25.64 -1.11
C LEU A 322 -20.47 -26.48 -1.18
N GLU A 323 -21.59 -25.87 -1.56
CA GLU A 323 -22.88 -26.54 -1.67
C GLU A 323 -23.69 -26.00 -2.85
N SER A 324 -24.54 -26.85 -3.44
CA SER A 324 -25.51 -26.48 -4.46
C SER A 324 -26.86 -27.09 -4.14
N TRP A 325 -27.90 -26.27 -4.24
CA TRP A 325 -29.28 -26.63 -3.93
C TRP A 325 -30.20 -26.17 -5.06
N LEU A 326 -31.20 -26.99 -5.38
CA LEU A 326 -32.24 -26.69 -6.34
C LEU A 326 -33.60 -26.66 -5.63
N SER A 327 -34.30 -25.54 -5.74
CA SER A 327 -35.62 -25.36 -5.16
C SER A 327 -36.59 -24.78 -6.18
N PHE A 328 -37.83 -24.56 -5.77
CA PHE A 328 -38.86 -23.93 -6.59
C PHE A 328 -39.38 -22.67 -5.89
N ASN A 329 -39.50 -21.57 -6.62
CA ASN A 329 -40.11 -20.37 -6.10
C ASN A 329 -41.63 -20.54 -5.93
N LYS A 330 -42.30 -19.52 -5.40
CA LYS A 330 -43.76 -19.51 -5.19
C LYS A 330 -44.58 -19.70 -6.48
N HIS A 331 -43.98 -19.45 -7.64
CA HIS A 331 -44.59 -19.61 -8.96
C HIS A 331 -44.29 -20.99 -9.59
N GLY A 332 -43.56 -21.87 -8.89
CA GLY A 332 -43.18 -23.19 -9.40
C GLY A 332 -42.00 -23.15 -10.38
N GLU A 333 -41.25 -22.06 -10.42
CA GLU A 333 -40.07 -21.91 -11.27
C GLU A 333 -38.81 -22.32 -10.52
N LYS A 334 -37.83 -22.90 -11.24
CA LYS A 334 -36.61 -23.41 -10.63
C LYS A 334 -35.72 -22.28 -10.12
N VAL A 335 -35.17 -22.45 -8.92
CA VAL A 335 -34.20 -21.56 -8.29
C VAL A 335 -32.95 -22.37 -7.91
N LEU A 336 -31.78 -21.89 -8.31
CA LEU A 336 -30.50 -22.53 -7.98
C LEU A 336 -29.82 -21.72 -6.90
N ARG A 337 -29.40 -22.36 -5.82
CA ARG A 337 -28.66 -21.71 -4.73
C ARG A 337 -27.27 -22.32 -4.65
N LEU A 338 -26.25 -21.47 -4.66
CA LEU A 338 -24.85 -21.85 -4.52
C LEU A 338 -24.27 -21.22 -3.26
N ARG A 339 -23.63 -22.04 -2.42
CA ARG A 339 -22.77 -21.56 -1.33
C ARG A 339 -21.33 -21.54 -1.83
N VAL A 340 -20.70 -20.37 -1.84
CA VAL A 340 -19.44 -20.13 -2.54
C VAL A 340 -18.43 -19.45 -1.61
N SER A 341 -17.23 -20.02 -1.50
CA SER A 341 -16.07 -19.38 -0.87
C SER A 341 -15.30 -18.52 -1.88
N ASN A 342 -14.85 -17.36 -1.43
CA ASN A 342 -13.96 -16.49 -2.21
C ASN A 342 -12.53 -16.59 -1.68
N ASP A 343 -11.66 -17.20 -2.48
CA ASP A 343 -10.32 -17.56 -2.03
C ASP A 343 -9.25 -16.54 -2.50
N ILE A 344 -9.59 -15.68 -3.47
CA ILE A 344 -8.61 -14.85 -4.19
C ILE A 344 -8.86 -13.34 -4.08
N TYR A 345 -10.12 -12.87 -4.11
CA TYR A 345 -10.40 -11.45 -4.35
C TYR A 345 -10.71 -10.68 -3.07
N ARG A 346 -9.99 -9.58 -2.85
CA ARG A 346 -10.22 -8.70 -1.71
C ARG A 346 -11.39 -7.73 -1.93
N TYR A 347 -11.57 -7.26 -3.15
CA TYR A 347 -12.54 -6.22 -3.48
C TYR A 347 -13.84 -6.81 -4.02
N GLU A 348 -14.96 -6.35 -3.48
CA GLU A 348 -16.30 -6.79 -3.87
C GLU A 348 -16.58 -6.58 -5.37
N CYS A 349 -16.08 -5.48 -5.96
CA CYS A 349 -16.27 -5.20 -7.38
C CYS A 349 -15.70 -6.32 -8.27
N ASN A 350 -14.52 -6.84 -7.93
CA ASN A 350 -13.86 -7.91 -8.70
C ASN A 350 -14.61 -9.23 -8.52
N VAL A 351 -15.13 -9.48 -7.30
CA VAL A 351 -15.98 -10.64 -7.04
C VAL A 351 -17.23 -10.59 -7.91
N ARG A 352 -17.94 -9.45 -7.88
CA ARG A 352 -19.19 -9.26 -8.61
C ARG A 352 -19.03 -9.34 -10.12
N GLU A 353 -18.01 -8.70 -10.69
CA GLU A 353 -17.74 -8.77 -12.12
C GLU A 353 -17.60 -10.23 -12.58
N ARG A 354 -16.79 -11.02 -11.86
CA ARG A 354 -16.57 -12.43 -12.20
C ARG A 354 -17.81 -13.29 -12.00
N LEU A 355 -18.55 -13.08 -10.91
CA LEU A 355 -19.82 -13.77 -10.70
C LEU A 355 -20.83 -13.42 -11.79
N ASN A 356 -20.97 -12.15 -12.19
CA ASN A 356 -21.85 -11.73 -13.28
C ASN A 356 -21.52 -12.49 -14.56
N HIS A 357 -20.24 -12.59 -14.90
CA HIS A 357 -19.74 -13.34 -16.05
C HIS A 357 -20.04 -14.85 -15.96
N LEU A 358 -19.74 -15.49 -14.83
CA LEU A 358 -20.03 -16.91 -14.61
C LEU A 358 -21.54 -17.20 -14.75
N VAL A 359 -22.37 -16.39 -14.11
CA VAL A 359 -23.82 -16.54 -14.12
C VAL A 359 -24.39 -16.26 -15.52
N ALA A 360 -23.87 -15.25 -16.22
CA ALA A 360 -24.27 -14.91 -17.58
C ALA A 360 -24.08 -16.06 -18.58
N PHE A 361 -22.97 -16.79 -18.49
CA PHE A 361 -22.57 -17.75 -19.51
C PHE A 361 -22.82 -19.22 -19.16
N LEU A 362 -23.09 -19.55 -17.89
CA LEU A 362 -23.23 -20.95 -17.45
C LEU A 362 -24.61 -21.34 -16.92
N MET A 363 -25.48 -20.37 -16.62
CA MET A 363 -26.79 -20.69 -16.07
C MET A 363 -27.72 -21.32 -17.10
N PRO A 364 -28.49 -22.37 -16.75
CA PRO A 364 -29.53 -22.93 -17.60
C PRO A 364 -30.60 -21.90 -18.00
N SER A 365 -31.19 -22.05 -19.19
CA SER A 365 -32.24 -21.15 -19.68
C SER A 365 -33.61 -21.33 -19.00
N ASN A 366 -33.87 -22.48 -18.38
CA ASN A 366 -35.11 -22.78 -17.66
C ASN A 366 -35.04 -22.51 -16.14
N LEU A 367 -34.08 -21.69 -15.71
CA LEU A 367 -33.93 -21.24 -14.34
C LEU A 367 -34.49 -19.81 -14.22
N ALA A 368 -35.29 -19.53 -13.20
CA ALA A 368 -35.83 -18.19 -12.97
C ALA A 368 -34.85 -17.31 -12.18
N GLU A 369 -34.21 -17.89 -11.17
CA GLU A 369 -33.33 -17.17 -10.25
C GLU A 369 -32.12 -18.02 -9.83
N ILE A 370 -30.99 -17.35 -9.59
CA ILE A 370 -29.83 -17.91 -8.91
C ILE A 370 -29.48 -17.07 -7.68
N ILE A 371 -29.27 -17.76 -6.56
CA ILE A 371 -28.83 -17.18 -5.30
C ILE A 371 -27.38 -17.61 -5.05
N ILE A 372 -26.46 -16.66 -4.94
CA ILE A 372 -25.06 -16.93 -4.61
C ILE A 372 -24.79 -16.42 -3.20
N ALA A 373 -24.71 -17.33 -2.25
CA ALA A 373 -24.40 -17.04 -0.86
C ALA A 373 -22.89 -17.15 -0.63
N ILE A 374 -22.28 -16.07 -0.13
CA ILE A 374 -20.85 -15.98 0.12
C ILE A 374 -20.54 -16.55 1.51
N ASP A 375 -19.64 -17.53 1.50
CA ASP A 375 -19.06 -18.14 2.67
C ASP A 375 -17.74 -17.46 3.05
N CYS A 376 -17.56 -17.19 4.33
CA CYS A 376 -16.31 -16.72 4.90
C CYS A 376 -16.02 -17.50 6.18
N GLU A 377 -14.93 -18.26 6.19
CA GLU A 377 -14.50 -19.10 7.32
C GLU A 377 -15.59 -20.03 7.85
N GLY A 378 -16.42 -20.59 6.96
CA GLY A 378 -17.50 -21.52 7.31
C GLY A 378 -18.79 -20.85 7.78
N MET A 379 -18.86 -19.51 7.76
CA MET A 379 -20.05 -18.74 8.05
C MET A 379 -20.65 -18.11 6.80
N LEU A 380 -21.95 -18.26 6.63
CA LEU A 380 -22.71 -17.53 5.61
C LEU A 380 -22.91 -16.08 6.09
N ILE A 381 -22.48 -15.12 5.28
CA ILE A 381 -22.56 -13.70 5.62
C ILE A 381 -23.66 -13.03 4.80
N GLN A 382 -23.54 -13.06 3.47
CA GLN A 382 -24.40 -12.33 2.56
C GLN A 382 -24.68 -13.15 1.30
N GLU A 383 -25.76 -12.83 0.60
CA GLU A 383 -26.13 -13.46 -0.66
C GLU A 383 -26.50 -12.47 -1.76
N TYR A 384 -26.24 -12.89 -3.00
CA TYR A 384 -26.62 -12.17 -4.21
C TYR A 384 -27.80 -12.88 -4.86
N HIS A 385 -28.85 -12.12 -5.16
CA HIS A 385 -30.01 -12.60 -5.90
C HIS A 385 -29.94 -12.17 -7.36
N TYR A 386 -29.85 -13.13 -8.26
CA TYR A 386 -29.76 -12.91 -9.70
C TYR A 386 -31.02 -13.42 -10.38
N SER A 387 -31.85 -12.51 -10.86
CA SER A 387 -32.96 -12.84 -11.75
C SER A 387 -32.43 -13.09 -13.17
N LEU A 388 -32.70 -14.28 -13.73
CA LEU A 388 -32.12 -14.70 -15.00
C LEU A 388 -32.48 -13.81 -16.19
N PRO A 389 -33.69 -13.25 -16.32
CA PRO A 389 -33.99 -12.26 -17.35
C PRO A 389 -32.99 -11.09 -17.39
N TYR A 390 -32.59 -10.55 -16.22
CA TYR A 390 -31.62 -9.45 -16.15
C TYR A 390 -30.20 -9.92 -16.45
N VAL A 391 -29.83 -11.11 -15.98
CA VAL A 391 -28.55 -11.74 -16.34
C VAL A 391 -28.42 -11.93 -17.84
N ARG A 392 -29.49 -12.29 -18.55
CA ARG A 392 -29.49 -12.43 -20.02
C ARG A 392 -29.38 -11.10 -20.73
N ALA A 393 -30.11 -10.08 -20.26
CA ALA A 393 -29.96 -8.71 -20.77
C ALA A 393 -28.50 -8.24 -20.63
N TYR A 394 -27.86 -8.54 -19.50
CA TYR A 394 -26.44 -8.25 -19.29
C TYR A 394 -25.53 -9.02 -20.25
N ALA A 395 -25.75 -10.33 -20.41
CA ALA A 395 -24.99 -11.17 -21.35
C ALA A 395 -25.09 -10.66 -22.80
N ASN A 396 -26.25 -10.14 -23.18
CA ASN A 396 -26.53 -9.55 -24.49
C ASN A 396 -26.05 -8.10 -24.63
N LYS A 397 -25.48 -7.50 -23.58
CA LYS A 397 -25.05 -6.09 -23.50
C LYS A 397 -26.19 -5.07 -23.65
N GLU A 398 -27.40 -5.45 -23.25
CA GLU A 398 -28.56 -4.56 -23.18
C GLU A 398 -28.52 -3.70 -21.91
N ILE A 399 -27.90 -4.21 -20.84
CA ILE A 399 -27.63 -3.50 -19.59
C ILE A 399 -26.14 -3.67 -19.22
N GLY A 400 -25.57 -2.71 -18.48
CA GLY A 400 -24.20 -2.75 -18.00
C GLY A 400 -24.06 -3.26 -16.57
N ASP A 401 -22.83 -3.22 -16.06
CA ASP A 401 -22.48 -3.70 -14.71
C ASP A 401 -23.21 -2.92 -13.61
N TYR A 402 -23.40 -1.62 -13.82
CA TYR A 402 -24.06 -0.75 -12.85
C TYR A 402 -25.55 -1.11 -12.71
N GLU A 403 -26.28 -1.26 -13.83
CA GLU A 403 -27.69 -1.63 -13.76
C GLU A 403 -27.86 -3.03 -13.16
N LEU A 404 -27.04 -4.01 -13.58
CA LEU A 404 -27.13 -5.36 -13.02
C LEU A 404 -26.83 -5.36 -11.51
N LYS A 405 -25.86 -4.56 -11.05
CA LYS A 405 -25.57 -4.40 -9.62
C LYS A 405 -26.78 -3.91 -8.81
N VAL A 406 -27.51 -2.94 -9.34
CA VAL A 406 -28.74 -2.41 -8.69
C VAL A 406 -29.85 -3.46 -8.68
N LEU A 407 -29.96 -4.26 -9.74
CA LEU A 407 -30.96 -5.32 -9.89
C LEU A 407 -30.64 -6.61 -9.12
N SER A 408 -29.40 -6.76 -8.64
CA SER A 408 -28.93 -7.91 -7.84
C SER A 408 -28.33 -7.43 -6.51
N PRO A 409 -29.11 -6.80 -5.62
CA PRO A 409 -28.58 -6.27 -4.38
C PRO A 409 -28.04 -7.39 -3.49
N LEU A 410 -27.08 -7.02 -2.63
CA LEU A 410 -26.54 -7.86 -1.58
C LEU A 410 -27.55 -7.90 -0.43
N THR A 411 -27.97 -9.09 -0.01
CA THR A 411 -28.94 -9.28 1.08
C THR A 411 -28.34 -10.14 2.19
N GLU A 412 -28.98 -10.13 3.37
CA GLU A 412 -28.63 -11.03 4.47
C GLU A 412 -28.78 -12.48 4.05
N ALA A 413 -27.82 -13.32 4.47
CA ALA A 413 -27.82 -14.72 4.07
C ALA A 413 -29.04 -15.47 4.65
N THR A 414 -29.69 -16.24 3.80
CA THR A 414 -30.74 -17.18 4.18
C THR A 414 -30.20 -18.61 4.26
N PHE A 415 -31.00 -19.55 4.75
CA PHE A 415 -30.64 -20.97 4.78
C PHE A 415 -31.66 -21.76 3.95
N PRO A 416 -31.21 -22.73 3.12
CA PRO A 416 -32.12 -23.62 2.41
C PRO A 416 -32.89 -24.49 3.41
N ASP A 417 -34.10 -24.87 3.04
CA ASP A 417 -34.92 -25.81 3.82
C ASP A 417 -34.60 -27.25 3.38
N GLU A 418 -34.04 -28.06 4.28
CA GLU A 418 -33.62 -29.43 3.98
C GLU A 418 -34.77 -30.36 3.52
N VAL A 419 -36.02 -29.99 3.77
CA VAL A 419 -37.20 -30.79 3.40
C VAL A 419 -37.69 -30.45 2.00
N THR A 420 -37.70 -29.17 1.63
CA THR A 420 -38.25 -28.70 0.34
C THR A 420 -37.19 -28.54 -0.73
N ASP A 421 -35.95 -28.27 -0.34
CA ASP A 421 -34.88 -27.93 -1.26
C ASP A 421 -34.01 -29.16 -1.55
N TRP A 422 -33.78 -29.44 -2.83
CA TRP A 422 -32.98 -30.58 -3.24
C TRP A 422 -31.50 -30.21 -3.26
N ARG A 423 -30.72 -30.77 -2.33
CA ARG A 423 -29.26 -30.68 -2.38
C ARG A 423 -28.67 -31.47 -3.56
N LEU A 424 -28.10 -30.76 -4.53
CA LEU A 424 -27.45 -31.35 -5.70
C LEU A 424 -26.01 -31.74 -5.41
N PHE A 425 -25.32 -30.93 -4.61
CA PHE A 425 -23.90 -31.11 -4.31
C PHE A 425 -23.56 -30.58 -2.93
N LYS A 426 -22.67 -31.31 -2.25
CA LYS A 426 -22.02 -30.89 -1.03
C LYS A 426 -20.57 -31.33 -1.11
N ARG A 427 -19.65 -30.39 -0.95
CA ARG A 427 -18.23 -30.68 -0.83
C ARG A 427 -18.00 -31.37 0.50
N ASN A 428 -17.22 -32.46 0.49
CA ASN A 428 -16.80 -33.10 1.73
C ASN A 428 -15.96 -32.11 2.54
N SER A 429 -16.30 -31.94 3.81
CA SER A 429 -15.51 -31.13 4.72
C SER A 429 -14.13 -31.78 4.90
N GLN A 430 -13.08 -30.97 4.80
CA GLN A 430 -11.73 -31.47 5.03
C GLN A 430 -11.47 -31.56 6.52
N LEU A 431 -11.05 -32.74 6.99
CA LEU A 431 -10.69 -32.94 8.39
C LEU A 431 -9.42 -32.16 8.75
N PHE A 432 -8.53 -31.94 7.79
CA PHE A 432 -7.21 -31.36 8.03
C PHE A 432 -6.69 -30.64 6.78
N CYS A 433 -6.47 -29.33 6.89
CA CYS A 433 -5.86 -28.46 5.90
C CYS A 433 -4.65 -27.75 6.55
N PRO A 434 -3.41 -28.16 6.24
CA PRO A 434 -2.21 -27.57 6.82
C PRO A 434 -1.71 -26.39 5.98
N ASP A 435 -1.57 -25.22 6.60
CA ASP A 435 -0.95 -24.03 6.04
C ASP A 435 0.38 -23.74 6.73
N LEU A 436 1.43 -23.48 5.95
CA LEU A 436 2.73 -23.05 6.46
C LEU A 436 2.82 -21.53 6.39
N LEU A 437 2.93 -20.88 7.55
CA LEU A 437 2.98 -19.43 7.66
C LEU A 437 4.34 -18.99 8.23
N PRO A 438 4.94 -17.90 7.73
CA PRO A 438 6.11 -17.32 8.36
C PRO A 438 5.74 -16.73 9.73
N LYS A 439 6.59 -16.92 10.74
CA LYS A 439 6.42 -16.34 12.07
C LYS A 439 7.59 -15.41 12.36
N THR A 440 7.32 -14.14 12.60
CA THR A 440 8.37 -13.17 12.95
C THR A 440 8.06 -12.53 14.30
N TYR A 441 9.10 -12.34 15.10
CA TYR A 441 9.02 -11.64 16.38
C TYR A 441 10.12 -10.58 16.48
N GLY A 442 9.72 -9.36 16.80
CA GLY A 442 10.65 -8.28 17.13
C GLY A 442 10.81 -8.17 18.65
N TYR A 443 12.04 -8.26 19.14
CA TYR A 443 12.36 -7.98 20.53
C TYR A 443 12.97 -6.60 20.65
N PHE A 444 12.29 -5.73 21.39
CA PHE A 444 12.77 -4.40 21.70
C PHE A 444 13.32 -4.39 23.13
N GLY A 445 14.63 -4.27 23.30
CA GLY A 445 15.30 -4.24 24.61
C GLY A 445 15.54 -5.62 25.24
N SER A 446 16.06 -6.59 24.48
CA SER A 446 16.42 -7.90 25.05
C SER A 446 17.70 -7.84 25.89
N SER A 447 17.87 -8.81 26.79
CA SER A 447 19.07 -9.03 27.61
C SER A 447 20.33 -9.36 26.80
N THR A 448 20.27 -9.40 25.47
CA THR A 448 21.41 -9.74 24.60
C THR A 448 21.54 -8.77 23.42
N GLY A 449 20.79 -7.66 23.42
CA GLY A 449 20.80 -6.64 22.37
C GLY A 449 19.53 -5.77 22.31
N LYS A 450 19.65 -4.51 21.87
CA LYS A 450 18.56 -3.51 21.87
C LYS A 450 17.48 -3.76 20.80
N PHE A 451 17.87 -4.29 19.64
CA PHE A 451 16.95 -4.77 18.60
C PHE A 451 17.35 -6.19 18.23
N LYS A 452 16.43 -7.14 18.39
CA LYS A 452 16.56 -8.50 17.87
C LYS A 452 15.32 -8.86 17.08
N TYR A 453 15.50 -9.72 16.09
CA TYR A 453 14.42 -10.35 15.37
C TYR A 453 14.61 -11.86 15.46
N ALA A 454 13.53 -12.59 15.66
CA ALA A 454 13.48 -14.02 15.43
C ALA A 454 12.55 -14.26 14.26
N ALA A 455 13.03 -15.06 13.31
CA ALA A 455 12.25 -15.54 12.20
C ALA A 455 12.14 -17.06 12.36
N GLY A 456 10.92 -17.55 12.30
CA GLY A 456 10.58 -18.95 12.39
C GLY A 456 9.42 -19.27 11.46
N ALA A 457 8.83 -20.42 11.67
CA ALA A 457 7.69 -20.91 10.89
C ALA A 457 6.62 -21.41 11.84
N GLN A 458 5.37 -21.30 11.42
CA GLN A 458 4.26 -21.91 12.10
C GLN A 458 3.41 -22.70 11.13
N VAL A 459 2.92 -23.85 11.59
CA VAL A 459 1.94 -24.65 10.89
C VAL A 459 0.59 -24.30 11.49
N LEU A 460 -0.30 -23.78 10.66
CA LEU A 460 -1.72 -23.64 10.95
C LEU A 460 -2.41 -24.90 10.44
N ALA A 461 -3.14 -25.59 11.30
CA ALA A 461 -3.98 -26.71 10.94
C ALA A 461 -5.44 -26.29 11.14
N THR A 462 -6.19 -26.20 10.05
CA THR A 462 -7.63 -25.95 10.07
C THR A 462 -8.40 -27.15 9.57
N GLY A 463 -9.68 -27.23 9.91
CA GLY A 463 -10.54 -28.28 9.39
C GLY A 463 -11.85 -28.37 10.15
N HIS A 464 -12.65 -29.36 9.76
CA HIS A 464 -13.91 -29.68 10.42
C HIS A 464 -13.83 -31.07 11.05
N LEU A 465 -14.08 -31.15 12.37
CA LEU A 465 -14.20 -32.42 13.07
C LEU A 465 -15.58 -33.07 12.85
N SER A 466 -16.60 -32.24 12.64
CA SER A 466 -17.96 -32.62 12.27
C SER A 466 -18.57 -31.51 11.40
N GLU A 467 -19.77 -31.71 10.86
CA GLU A 467 -20.44 -30.70 10.03
C GLU A 467 -20.68 -29.36 10.74
N SER A 468 -20.70 -29.35 12.07
CA SER A 468 -20.96 -28.16 12.89
C SER A 468 -19.74 -27.66 13.67
N LEU A 469 -18.62 -28.38 13.64
CA LEU A 469 -17.44 -28.05 14.46
C LEU A 469 -16.21 -27.79 13.59
N TYR A 470 -15.94 -26.51 13.37
CA TYR A 470 -14.70 -26.02 12.79
C TYR A 470 -13.62 -25.86 13.87
N TYR A 471 -12.37 -26.19 13.55
CA TYR A 471 -11.22 -25.95 14.41
C TYR A 471 -10.09 -25.23 13.66
N SER A 472 -9.30 -24.49 14.43
CA SER A 472 -8.07 -23.84 13.98
C SER A 472 -7.02 -23.98 15.08
N ALA A 473 -5.91 -24.63 14.76
CA ALA A 473 -4.80 -24.89 15.68
C ALA A 473 -3.48 -24.41 15.08
N ILE A 474 -2.70 -23.64 15.84
CA ILE A 474 -1.43 -23.07 15.37
C ILE A 474 -0.29 -23.62 16.22
N LEU A 475 0.68 -24.27 15.57
CA LEU A 475 1.93 -24.70 16.17
C LEU A 475 3.09 -23.91 15.56
N GLY A 476 3.72 -23.04 16.34
CA GLY A 476 4.82 -22.22 15.87
C GLY A 476 6.15 -22.59 16.51
N TYR A 477 7.21 -22.64 15.70
CA TYR A 477 8.60 -22.70 16.16
C TYR A 477 9.27 -21.34 15.95
N LEU A 478 9.96 -20.86 16.98
CA LEU A 478 10.78 -19.65 16.96
C LEU A 478 12.13 -20.00 17.61
N PRO A 479 13.26 -19.79 16.91
CA PRO A 479 14.61 -20.07 17.41
C PRO A 479 15.13 -19.01 18.39
#